data_AF-U3HZ94-F1
#
_entry.id   AF-U3HZ94-F1
#
_cell.length_a   1.000
_cell.length_b   1.000
_cell.length_c   1.000
_cell.angle_alpha   90.00
_cell.angle_beta   90.00
_cell.angle_gamma   90.00
#
_symmetry.space_group_name_H-M   'P 1'
#
loop_
_entity.id
_entity.type
_entity.pdbx_description
1 polymer ?
#
loop_
_entity_poly.entity_id
_entity_poly.type
_entity_poly.pdbx_seq_one_letter_code
_entity_poly.pdbx_strand_id
1 'polypeptide(L)'
;MASRCSYLAEHSYQLEATAVTVAVPDGQSLVVSTFKKLDGMCWEIRQRYLPAGARGRFFLKGRGYGSKVDVVVAETDHSSYAILYYQKGRSISVKLYGRSSKVSDAIADKFEQRARAVGLSEDVTYYFPTYGFCDSADEFHVLNAPARLGLGKAGTGDMQATLLSILGLALLGALHAQDDIPVQANFQQDKLTGRWYSIGLASSSNWFKDKKHLMKMCTTVITVTADGNLEVNSTYPKGDQCEKKNSLYIKTEQPGRFSYTSPRWGSKHDIRVVETNYDEYALVATRISKSTGTSTMVLLYSRTKELSPERLERFTQFSKEQGLTDEEILILPQTDKCMAEAA
;
A
#
# COMPACT_ATOMS: atom_id res chain seq x y z
N MET A 1 9.94 1.41 -2.58
CA MET A 1 10.74 2.12 -1.55
C MET A 1 9.82 2.50 -0.41
N ALA A 2 10.26 2.39 0.84
CA ALA A 2 9.49 2.86 2.00
C ALA A 2 10.27 3.96 2.74
N SER A 3 9.65 5.12 2.98
CA SER A 3 10.31 6.30 3.56
C SER A 3 9.32 7.38 4.04
N ARG A 4 9.60 8.01 5.19
CA ARG A 4 8.86 9.18 5.69
C ARG A 4 9.35 10.52 5.10
N CYS A 5 10.02 10.50 3.96
CA CYS A 5 10.48 11.74 3.36
C CYS A 5 9.29 12.57 2.86
N SER A 6 9.19 13.82 3.32
CA SER A 6 8.14 14.77 2.88
C SER A 6 8.12 14.95 1.37
N TYR A 7 9.29 15.05 0.73
CA TYR A 7 9.38 15.19 -0.73
C TYR A 7 8.74 14.00 -1.46
N LEU A 8 8.95 12.77 -0.98
CA LEU A 8 8.32 11.59 -1.57
C LEU A 8 6.82 11.54 -1.29
N ALA A 9 6.39 11.98 -0.10
CA ALA A 9 4.97 12.06 0.23
C ALA A 9 4.24 13.03 -0.71
N GLU A 10 4.84 14.19 -0.98
CA GLU A 10 4.27 15.24 -1.82
C GLU A 10 4.37 14.94 -3.32
N HIS A 11 5.44 14.30 -3.79
CA HIS A 11 5.73 14.14 -5.23
C HIS A 11 5.68 12.69 -5.71
N SER A 12 5.04 11.80 -4.96
CA SER A 12 4.89 10.38 -5.31
C SER A 12 4.20 10.15 -6.66
N TYR A 13 3.30 11.05 -7.05
CA TYR A 13 2.60 11.03 -8.34
C TYR A 13 3.51 11.27 -9.56
N GLN A 14 4.74 11.76 -9.37
CA GLN A 14 5.74 11.99 -10.41
C GLN A 14 6.92 11.02 -10.33
N LEU A 15 6.75 9.86 -9.70
CA LEU A 15 7.81 8.87 -9.61
C LEU A 15 8.13 8.29 -10.99
N GLU A 16 9.39 8.41 -11.38
CA GLU A 16 9.92 7.88 -12.64
C GLU A 16 10.65 6.56 -12.42
N ALA A 17 10.61 5.67 -13.41
CA ALA A 17 11.36 4.42 -13.37
C ALA A 17 12.87 4.68 -13.19
N THR A 18 13.50 3.84 -12.37
CA THR A 18 14.89 4.03 -11.95
C THR A 18 15.65 2.72 -12.18
N ALA A 19 16.73 2.78 -12.95
CA ALA A 19 17.67 1.68 -13.11
C ALA A 19 18.92 1.90 -12.25
N VAL A 20 19.54 0.82 -11.77
CA VAL A 20 20.74 0.91 -10.95
C VAL A 20 21.77 -0.09 -11.42
N THR A 21 23.00 0.37 -11.60
CA THR A 21 24.17 -0.48 -11.80
C THR A 21 25.10 -0.35 -10.60
N VAL A 22 25.76 -1.45 -10.26
CA VAL A 22 26.69 -1.52 -9.12
C VAL A 22 27.99 -2.13 -9.61
N ALA A 23 29.09 -1.43 -9.39
CA ALA A 23 30.44 -1.88 -9.71
C ALA A 23 31.31 -1.92 -8.43
N VAL A 24 32.30 -2.82 -8.40
CA VAL A 24 33.24 -2.98 -7.29
C VAL A 24 34.67 -2.77 -7.79
N PRO A 25 35.10 -1.51 -7.98
CA PRO A 25 36.35 -1.21 -8.71
C PRO A 25 37.62 -1.60 -7.93
N ASP A 26 37.59 -1.55 -6.60
CA ASP A 26 38.73 -1.76 -5.71
C ASP A 26 38.55 -2.99 -4.80
N GLY A 27 37.57 -3.84 -5.11
CA GLY A 27 37.23 -5.04 -4.33
C GLY A 27 36.55 -4.78 -2.98
N GLN A 28 36.39 -3.52 -2.55
CA GLN A 28 35.88 -3.18 -1.22
C GLN A 28 34.75 -2.13 -1.23
N SER A 29 34.88 -1.10 -2.05
CA SER A 29 33.91 -0.02 -2.22
C SER A 29 32.91 -0.38 -3.31
N LEU A 30 31.67 0.10 -3.18
CA LEU A 30 30.70 0.03 -4.28
C LEU A 30 30.60 1.38 -4.97
N VAL A 31 30.64 1.37 -6.30
CA VAL A 31 30.19 2.49 -7.12
C VAL A 31 28.79 2.15 -7.62
N VAL A 32 27.81 2.91 -7.14
CA VAL A 32 26.40 2.74 -7.48
C VAL A 32 26.00 3.88 -8.40
N SER A 33 25.63 3.53 -9.63
CA SER A 33 25.12 4.47 -10.63
C SER A 33 23.61 4.28 -10.75
N THR A 34 22.87 5.34 -10.45
CA THR A 34 21.40 5.36 -10.52
C THR A 34 20.97 6.18 -11.73
N PHE A 35 20.30 5.55 -12.68
CA PHE A 35 19.77 6.19 -13.88
C PHE A 35 18.31 6.58 -13.65
N LYS A 36 18.00 7.86 -13.82
CA LYS A 36 16.65 8.40 -13.64
C LYS A 36 16.35 9.42 -14.73
N LYS A 37 15.10 9.44 -15.19
CA LYS A 37 14.58 10.49 -16.06
C LYS A 37 14.26 11.76 -15.25
N LEU A 38 14.79 12.90 -15.66
CA LEU A 38 14.48 14.23 -15.11
C LEU A 38 14.26 15.18 -16.30
N ASP A 39 13.11 15.84 -16.33
CA ASP A 39 12.71 16.79 -17.39
C ASP A 39 12.85 16.22 -18.82
N GLY A 40 12.46 14.95 -18.99
CA GLY A 40 12.56 14.28 -20.30
C GLY A 40 13.93 13.67 -20.61
N MET A 41 14.97 13.99 -19.83
CA MET A 41 16.35 13.57 -20.08
C MET A 41 16.83 12.51 -19.10
N CYS A 42 17.73 11.63 -19.54
CA CYS A 42 18.30 10.58 -18.70
C CYS A 42 19.54 11.06 -17.96
N TRP A 43 19.52 10.97 -16.63
CA TRP A 43 20.62 11.37 -15.76
C TRP A 43 21.22 10.17 -15.04
N GLU A 44 22.56 10.12 -14.96
CA GLU A 44 23.31 9.17 -14.12
C GLU A 44 23.70 9.86 -12.81
N ILE A 45 23.20 9.36 -11.68
CA ILE A 45 23.63 9.79 -10.34
C ILE A 45 24.62 8.75 -9.81
N ARG A 46 25.90 9.12 -9.80
CA ARG A 46 26.99 8.24 -9.35
C ARG A 46 27.33 8.49 -7.88
N GLN A 47 27.32 7.41 -7.10
CA GLN A 47 27.56 7.43 -5.67
C GLN A 47 28.61 6.39 -5.27
N ARG A 48 29.54 6.75 -4.38
CA ARG A 48 30.54 5.82 -3.84
C ARG A 48 30.19 5.43 -2.40
N TYR A 49 30.02 4.13 -2.17
CA TYR A 49 29.68 3.50 -0.91
C TYR A 49 30.97 2.90 -0.35
N LEU A 50 31.36 3.34 0.84
CA LEU A 50 32.59 2.91 1.50
C LEU A 50 32.30 1.81 2.51
N PRO A 51 33.17 0.79 2.67
CA PRO A 51 32.94 -0.30 3.61
C PRO A 51 32.86 0.19 5.06
N ALA A 52 31.95 -0.39 5.86
CA ALA A 52 31.66 0.03 7.24
C ALA A 52 31.93 -1.10 8.26
N GLY A 53 33.11 -1.73 8.20
CA GLY A 53 33.62 -2.68 9.20
C GLY A 53 32.97 -4.07 9.23
N ALA A 54 31.76 -4.24 8.71
CA ALA A 54 31.08 -5.53 8.59
C ALA A 54 30.65 -5.81 7.15
N ARG A 55 30.62 -7.10 6.77
CA ARG A 55 30.11 -7.53 5.46
C ARG A 55 28.68 -7.04 5.25
N GLY A 56 28.39 -6.53 4.05
CA GLY A 56 27.09 -5.98 3.70
C GLY A 56 26.75 -4.62 4.33
N ARG A 57 27.69 -4.01 5.08
CA ARG A 57 27.54 -2.66 5.63
C ARG A 57 28.46 -1.68 4.91
N PHE A 58 27.87 -0.58 4.49
CA PHE A 58 28.55 0.50 3.80
C PHE A 58 28.12 1.84 4.39
N PHE A 59 28.83 2.90 4.03
CA PHE A 59 28.38 4.24 4.28
C PHE A 59 28.60 5.15 3.10
N LEU A 60 27.69 6.11 2.97
CA LEU A 60 27.79 7.21 2.03
C LEU A 60 28.20 8.47 2.77
N LYS A 61 29.13 9.22 2.20
CA LYS A 61 29.42 10.60 2.64
C LYS A 61 28.35 11.53 2.07
N GLY A 62 27.62 12.25 2.93
CA GLY A 62 26.72 13.33 2.54
C GLY A 62 27.45 14.67 2.35
N ARG A 63 26.71 15.74 2.01
CA ARG A 63 27.25 17.11 2.03
C ARG A 63 27.17 17.67 3.46
N GLY A 64 28.32 18.01 4.04
CA GLY A 64 28.45 18.67 5.35
C GLY A 64 29.00 17.75 6.47
N TYR A 65 29.55 18.36 7.52
CA TYR A 65 30.11 17.66 8.68
C TYR A 65 29.01 16.82 9.39
N GLY A 66 29.26 15.52 9.59
CA GLY A 66 28.31 14.61 10.26
C GLY A 66 27.19 14.01 9.39
N SER A 67 27.15 14.29 8.08
CA SER A 67 26.10 13.80 7.17
C SER A 67 26.33 12.38 6.63
N LYS A 68 26.68 11.43 7.50
CA LYS A 68 26.87 10.02 7.10
C LYS A 68 25.51 9.34 6.90
N VAL A 69 25.39 8.55 5.84
CA VAL A 69 24.25 7.61 5.67
C VAL A 69 24.79 6.21 5.76
N ASP A 70 24.36 5.47 6.78
CA ASP A 70 24.67 4.04 6.90
C ASP A 70 23.76 3.26 5.96
N VAL A 71 24.37 2.35 5.19
CA VAL A 71 23.69 1.49 4.23
C VAL A 71 23.93 0.05 4.62
N VAL A 72 22.87 -0.73 4.76
CA VAL A 72 22.96 -2.14 5.13
C VAL A 72 22.18 -2.97 4.12
N VAL A 73 22.82 -3.98 3.54
CA VAL A 73 22.12 -5.04 2.81
C VAL A 73 21.41 -5.90 3.84
N ALA A 74 20.10 -5.70 3.99
CA ALA A 74 19.29 -6.36 4.99
C ALA A 74 18.92 -7.78 4.56
N GLU A 75 18.68 -7.98 3.27
CA GLU A 75 18.32 -9.29 2.71
C GLU A 75 18.61 -9.30 1.20
N THR A 76 19.11 -10.41 0.67
CA THR A 76 19.30 -10.61 -0.77
C THR A 76 19.46 -12.11 -1.03
N ASP A 77 19.04 -12.56 -2.21
CA ASP A 77 19.35 -13.90 -2.74
C ASP A 77 20.51 -13.87 -3.74
N HIS A 78 21.15 -12.71 -3.92
CA HIS A 78 22.23 -12.42 -4.88
C HIS A 78 21.85 -12.52 -6.37
N SER A 79 20.82 -13.28 -6.71
CA SER A 79 20.41 -13.58 -8.09
C SER A 79 19.21 -12.79 -8.60
N SER A 80 18.27 -12.39 -7.74
CA SER A 80 17.00 -11.78 -8.19
C SER A 80 16.64 -10.47 -7.48
N TYR A 81 17.01 -10.30 -6.21
CA TYR A 81 16.69 -9.07 -5.47
C TYR A 81 17.68 -8.73 -4.36
N ALA A 82 17.64 -7.47 -3.92
CA ALA A 82 18.28 -6.99 -2.70
C ALA A 82 17.41 -5.95 -2.00
N ILE A 83 17.27 -6.08 -0.68
CA ILE A 83 16.62 -5.12 0.21
C ILE A 83 17.71 -4.41 1.00
N LEU A 84 17.77 -3.08 0.87
CA LEU A 84 18.76 -2.24 1.52
C LEU A 84 18.09 -1.28 2.50
N TYR A 85 18.68 -1.14 3.69
CA TYR A 85 18.33 -0.12 4.67
C TYR A 85 19.27 1.06 4.53
N TYR A 86 18.70 2.26 4.56
CA TYR A 86 19.41 3.53 4.54
C TYR A 86 19.06 4.29 5.81
N GLN A 87 20.04 4.51 6.68
CA GLN A 87 19.86 5.20 7.95
C GLN A 87 20.66 6.49 7.97
N LYS A 88 19.99 7.61 8.23
CA LYS A 88 20.59 8.94 8.41
C LYS A 88 20.07 9.54 9.71
N GLY A 89 20.92 9.57 10.74
CA GLY A 89 20.50 9.96 12.08
C GLY A 89 19.36 9.05 12.58
N ARG A 90 18.20 9.65 12.89
CA ARG A 90 16.98 8.94 13.32
C ARG A 90 16.08 8.51 12.16
N SER A 91 16.34 8.96 10.94
CA SER A 91 15.53 8.64 9.77
C SER A 91 16.01 7.34 9.12
N ILE A 92 15.07 6.43 8.85
CA ILE A 92 15.31 5.17 8.14
C ILE A 92 14.49 5.12 6.86
N SER A 93 15.04 4.49 5.83
CA SER A 93 14.35 4.18 4.57
C SER A 93 14.76 2.81 4.07
N VAL A 94 13.82 2.11 3.45
CA VAL A 94 14.04 0.76 2.92
C VAL A 94 13.84 0.78 1.41
N LYS A 95 14.78 0.23 0.65
CA LYS A 95 14.69 0.12 -0.80
C LYS A 95 14.79 -1.34 -1.20
N LEU A 96 13.89 -1.77 -2.09
CA LEU A 96 13.97 -3.04 -2.79
C LEU A 96 14.50 -2.77 -4.19
N TYR A 97 15.51 -3.54 -4.57
CA TYR A 97 16.07 -3.59 -5.91
C TYR A 97 15.83 -4.98 -6.49
N GLY A 98 15.20 -5.04 -7.66
CA GLY A 98 15.06 -6.27 -8.44
C GLY A 98 16.03 -6.30 -9.62
N ARG A 99 16.44 -7.49 -10.04
CA ARG A 99 17.17 -7.69 -11.31
C ARG A 99 16.27 -7.51 -12.54
N SER A 100 14.96 -7.58 -12.34
CA SER A 100 13.90 -7.30 -13.32
C SER A 100 13.01 -6.16 -12.83
N SER A 101 12.33 -5.49 -13.77
CA SER A 101 11.38 -4.41 -13.46
C SER A 101 10.16 -4.89 -12.68
N LYS A 102 9.81 -6.17 -12.80
CA LYS A 102 8.78 -6.85 -12.00
C LYS A 102 9.43 -7.89 -11.11
N VAL A 103 9.16 -7.80 -9.82
CA VAL A 103 9.54 -8.80 -8.80
C VAL A 103 8.33 -9.67 -8.47
N SER A 104 8.56 -10.88 -7.95
CA SER A 104 7.48 -11.77 -7.51
C SER A 104 6.79 -11.23 -6.25
N ASP A 105 5.54 -11.63 -6.03
CA ASP A 105 4.78 -11.22 -4.84
C ASP A 105 5.47 -11.67 -3.55
N ALA A 106 6.11 -12.85 -3.55
CA ALA A 106 6.90 -13.32 -2.42
C ALA A 106 8.07 -12.38 -2.06
N ILE A 107 8.72 -11.77 -3.06
CA ILE A 107 9.79 -10.79 -2.84
C ILE A 107 9.20 -9.45 -2.36
N ALA A 108 8.06 -9.04 -2.94
CA ALA A 108 7.35 -7.84 -2.50
C ALA A 108 6.91 -7.96 -1.02
N ASP A 109 6.36 -9.11 -0.63
CA ASP A 109 5.95 -9.41 0.74
C ASP A 109 7.13 -9.31 1.72
N LYS A 110 8.29 -9.88 1.36
CA LYS A 110 9.53 -9.77 2.14
C LYS A 110 9.95 -8.32 2.33
N PHE A 111 9.97 -7.52 1.26
CA PHE A 111 10.33 -6.10 1.33
C PHE A 111 9.45 -5.34 2.31
N GLU A 112 8.14 -5.58 2.28
CA GLU A 112 7.24 -4.86 3.15
C GLU A 112 7.26 -5.36 4.59
N GLN A 113 7.49 -6.66 4.83
CA GLN A 113 7.74 -7.20 6.17
C GLN A 113 8.95 -6.49 6.80
N ARG A 114 10.02 -6.31 6.02
CA ARG A 114 11.22 -5.58 6.42
C ARG A 114 10.93 -4.09 6.67
N ALA A 115 10.13 -3.45 5.82
CA ALA A 115 9.71 -2.07 6.02
C ALA A 115 8.92 -1.90 7.34
N ARG A 116 7.97 -2.78 7.62
CA ARG A 116 7.16 -2.75 8.86
C ARG A 116 7.99 -3.02 10.10
N ALA A 117 8.97 -3.90 10.04
CA ALA A 117 9.88 -4.18 11.16
C ALA A 117 10.66 -2.93 11.61
N VAL A 118 10.84 -1.94 10.73
CA VAL A 118 11.44 -0.64 11.06
C VAL A 118 10.41 0.48 11.18
N GLY A 119 9.15 0.11 11.38
CA GLY A 119 8.03 1.03 11.59
C GLY A 119 7.63 1.82 10.35
N LEU A 120 7.93 1.37 9.12
CA LEU A 120 7.42 1.99 7.89
C LEU A 120 6.19 1.22 7.39
N SER A 121 5.08 1.94 7.24
CA SER A 121 3.77 1.41 6.83
C SER A 121 3.52 1.58 5.32
N GLU A 122 2.40 1.05 4.85
CA GLU A 122 2.01 1.09 3.43
C GLU A 122 1.84 2.52 2.89
N ASP A 123 1.31 3.44 3.68
CA ASP A 123 1.08 4.84 3.31
C ASP A 123 2.38 5.62 3.04
N VAL A 124 3.51 5.08 3.50
CA VAL A 124 4.85 5.60 3.22
C VAL A 124 5.65 4.66 2.33
N THR A 125 4.97 3.77 1.60
CA THR A 125 5.55 2.81 0.65
C THR A 125 5.19 3.17 -0.78
N TYR A 126 6.21 3.53 -1.55
CA TYR A 126 6.09 4.03 -2.92
C TYR A 126 6.59 2.98 -3.92
N TYR A 127 5.77 2.73 -4.94
CA TYR A 127 6.06 1.83 -6.04
C TYR A 127 6.46 2.62 -7.29
N PHE A 128 7.60 2.27 -7.87
CA PHE A 128 8.11 2.92 -9.06
C PHE A 128 7.46 2.30 -10.29
N PRO A 129 7.23 3.06 -11.38
CA PRO A 129 6.73 2.51 -12.64
C PRO A 129 7.64 1.42 -13.18
N THR A 130 7.05 0.46 -13.90
CA THR A 130 7.77 -0.64 -14.56
C THR A 130 8.14 -0.33 -16.02
N TYR A 131 8.12 0.94 -16.42
CA TYR A 131 8.34 1.41 -17.79
C TYR A 131 9.03 2.78 -17.79
N GLY A 132 9.67 3.16 -18.89
CA GLY A 132 10.34 4.47 -19.01
C GLY A 132 11.73 4.52 -18.38
N PHE A 133 12.43 3.38 -18.29
CA PHE A 133 13.79 3.30 -17.77
C PHE A 133 14.78 4.05 -18.66
N CYS A 134 15.83 4.57 -18.03
CA CYS A 134 17.03 5.07 -18.68
C CYS A 134 18.12 4.00 -18.57
N ASP A 135 18.65 3.55 -19.71
CA ASP A 135 19.74 2.57 -19.75
C ASP A 135 21.12 3.25 -19.74
N SER A 136 21.19 4.50 -20.20
CA SER A 136 22.41 5.31 -20.24
C SER A 136 22.10 6.80 -20.06
N ALA A 137 23.11 7.57 -19.64
CA ALA A 137 23.14 9.03 -19.70
C ALA A 137 24.34 9.46 -20.54
N ASP A 138 24.24 10.57 -21.25
CA ASP A 138 25.39 11.16 -21.93
C ASP A 138 26.36 11.81 -20.93
N GLU A 139 27.56 12.13 -21.39
CA GLU A 139 28.67 12.63 -20.55
C GLU A 139 28.33 13.93 -19.80
N PHE A 140 27.42 14.75 -20.33
CA PHE A 140 26.99 16.01 -19.71
C PHE A 140 25.91 15.80 -18.62
N HIS A 141 25.30 14.61 -18.56
CA HIS A 141 24.24 14.25 -17.61
C HIS A 141 24.69 13.24 -16.55
N VAL A 142 25.98 13.30 -16.17
CA VAL A 142 26.56 12.52 -15.07
C VAL A 142 26.75 13.40 -13.84
N LEU A 143 26.00 13.11 -12.77
CA LEU A 143 26.11 13.78 -11.47
C LEU A 143 26.89 12.91 -10.49
N ASN A 144 28.13 13.30 -10.21
CA ASN A 144 28.88 12.78 -9.06
C ASN A 144 28.32 13.40 -7.77
N ALA A 145 27.46 12.66 -7.08
CA ALA A 145 26.72 13.18 -5.94
C ALA A 145 27.15 12.53 -4.62
N PRO A 146 27.58 13.30 -3.60
CA PRO A 146 27.45 12.85 -2.21
C PRO A 146 25.96 12.65 -1.90
N ALA A 147 25.61 11.78 -0.94
CA ALA A 147 24.23 11.31 -0.72
C ALA A 147 23.19 12.44 -0.70
N ARG A 148 22.56 12.69 -1.86
CA ARG A 148 21.26 13.35 -1.98
C ARG A 148 20.23 12.25 -2.08
N LEU A 149 19.92 11.64 -0.94
CA LEU A 149 18.55 11.22 -0.76
C LEU A 149 17.73 12.52 -0.80
N GLY A 150 16.68 12.57 -1.61
CA GLY A 150 15.62 13.55 -1.40
C GLY A 150 15.17 13.38 0.04
N LEU A 151 15.73 14.19 0.93
CA LEU A 151 15.51 14.26 2.36
C LEU A 151 15.49 15.77 2.57
N GLY A 152 14.30 16.34 2.38
CA GLY A 152 14.01 17.70 2.77
C GLY A 152 14.39 17.91 4.24
N LYS A 153 14.83 19.12 4.56
CA LYS A 153 15.20 19.52 5.92
C LYS A 153 14.09 19.16 6.90
N ALA A 154 14.45 18.56 8.03
CA ALA A 154 13.58 18.45 9.18
C ALA A 154 13.36 19.86 9.73
N GLY A 155 12.14 20.38 9.61
CA GLY A 155 11.71 21.57 10.34
C GLY A 155 11.54 21.21 11.81
N THR A 156 12.35 21.81 12.66
CA THR A 156 12.15 21.85 14.11
C THR A 156 11.00 22.81 14.39
N GLY A 157 9.81 22.28 14.67
CA GLY A 157 8.69 23.01 15.23
C GLY A 157 8.69 22.82 16.75
N ASP A 158 8.95 23.91 17.46
CA ASP A 158 8.99 24.01 18.90
C ASP A 158 7.60 23.81 19.51
N MET A 159 7.53 23.13 20.64
CA MET A 159 6.30 22.72 21.31
C MET A 159 6.11 23.66 22.51
N GLN A 160 5.34 24.73 22.34
CA GLN A 160 4.91 25.56 23.47
C GLN A 160 3.49 25.17 23.90
N ALA A 161 3.43 24.64 25.11
CA ALA A 161 2.23 24.39 25.87
C ALA A 161 1.66 25.72 26.39
N THR A 162 0.37 25.94 26.17
CA THR A 162 -0.43 26.86 26.98
C THR A 162 -1.78 26.22 27.24
N LEU A 163 -1.92 25.66 28.44
CA LEU A 163 -3.20 25.36 29.08
C LEU A 163 -3.91 26.69 29.36
N LEU A 164 -5.20 26.79 29.04
CA LEU A 164 -6.17 27.54 29.85
C LEU A 164 -7.60 27.08 29.55
N SER A 165 -8.33 26.93 30.65
CA SER A 165 -9.60 26.26 30.83
C SER A 165 -10.80 27.08 30.35
N ILE A 166 -11.79 26.41 29.73
CA ILE A 166 -13.19 26.81 29.83
C ILE A 166 -14.02 25.54 30.05
N LEU A 167 -14.36 25.29 31.32
CA LEU A 167 -15.41 24.36 31.72
C LEU A 167 -16.73 25.13 31.69
N GLY A 168 -17.69 24.72 30.87
CA GLY A 168 -19.02 25.34 30.88
C GLY A 168 -19.91 24.90 29.73
N LEU A 169 -20.76 23.89 30.00
CA LEU A 169 -21.95 23.48 29.24
C LEU A 169 -21.75 22.84 27.85
N ALA A 170 -21.38 21.56 27.84
CA ALA A 170 -21.90 20.58 26.88
C ALA A 170 -21.89 19.13 27.43
N LEU A 171 -21.97 18.96 28.75
CA LEU A 171 -22.15 17.65 29.39
C LEU A 171 -23.63 17.25 29.33
N LEU A 172 -24.09 16.91 28.12
CA LEU A 172 -25.31 16.12 27.85
C LEU A 172 -25.39 15.63 26.38
N GLY A 173 -24.25 15.45 25.70
CA GLY A 173 -24.23 15.01 24.29
C GLY A 173 -22.99 14.24 23.82
N ALA A 174 -22.23 13.62 24.73
CA ALA A 174 -21.08 12.78 24.34
C ALA A 174 -21.14 11.36 24.93
N LEU A 175 -22.35 10.83 25.13
CA LEU A 175 -22.55 9.38 25.08
C LEU A 175 -22.77 9.02 23.61
N HIS A 176 -21.96 8.08 23.14
CA HIS A 176 -21.89 7.53 21.78
C HIS A 176 -20.93 8.29 20.85
N ALA A 177 -19.65 7.92 20.88
CA ALA A 177 -18.95 7.71 19.61
C ALA A 177 -19.67 6.53 18.94
N GLN A 178 -20.77 6.83 18.26
CA GLN A 178 -21.63 5.85 17.65
C GLN A 178 -20.83 5.22 16.51
N ASP A 179 -20.78 3.89 16.52
CA ASP A 179 -20.02 3.12 15.54
C ASP A 179 -20.84 3.10 14.23
N ASP A 180 -20.79 4.21 13.48
CA ASP A 180 -21.73 4.68 12.42
C ASP A 180 -21.98 3.72 11.23
N ILE A 181 -21.38 2.53 11.20
CA ILE A 181 -21.54 1.59 10.10
C ILE A 181 -22.62 0.55 10.47
N PRO A 182 -23.78 0.53 9.79
CA PRO A 182 -24.81 -0.44 10.10
C PRO A 182 -24.39 -1.87 9.69
N VAL A 183 -25.06 -2.84 10.29
CA VAL A 183 -24.94 -4.26 9.94
C VAL A 183 -26.32 -4.77 9.51
N GLN A 184 -26.37 -5.59 8.47
CA GLN A 184 -27.58 -6.21 7.96
C GLN A 184 -28.38 -6.87 9.09
N ALA A 185 -29.63 -6.45 9.26
CA ALA A 185 -30.53 -7.07 10.22
C ALA A 185 -30.80 -8.53 9.85
N ASN A 186 -30.84 -9.41 10.85
CA ASN A 186 -31.07 -10.85 10.70
C ASN A 186 -30.13 -11.51 9.69
N PHE A 187 -28.85 -11.12 9.70
CA PHE A 187 -27.84 -11.63 8.78
C PHE A 187 -27.70 -13.16 8.83
N GLN A 188 -27.79 -13.81 7.67
CA GLN A 188 -27.67 -15.25 7.50
C GLN A 188 -26.34 -15.59 6.80
N GLN A 189 -25.33 -15.95 7.58
CA GLN A 189 -23.96 -16.17 7.09
C GLN A 189 -23.87 -17.18 5.94
N ASP A 190 -24.57 -18.32 6.07
CA ASP A 190 -24.48 -19.39 5.08
C ASP A 190 -25.00 -18.97 3.70
N LYS A 191 -25.97 -18.05 3.65
CA LYS A 191 -26.51 -17.50 2.39
C LYS A 191 -25.55 -16.52 1.71
N LEU A 192 -24.58 -15.97 2.43
CA LEU A 192 -23.53 -15.13 1.83
C LEU A 192 -22.47 -15.97 1.08
N THR A 193 -22.43 -17.29 1.31
CA THR A 193 -21.41 -18.16 0.70
C THR A 193 -21.54 -18.29 -0.81
N GLY A 194 -20.51 -18.84 -1.43
CA GLY A 194 -20.41 -19.05 -2.87
C GLY A 194 -19.68 -17.93 -3.59
N ARG A 195 -19.89 -17.85 -4.90
CA ARG A 195 -19.19 -16.91 -5.77
C ARG A 195 -19.88 -15.55 -5.82
N TRP A 196 -19.07 -14.51 -5.90
CA TRP A 196 -19.41 -13.12 -6.08
C TRP A 196 -18.47 -12.47 -7.11
N TYR A 197 -18.94 -11.44 -7.79
CA TYR A 197 -18.15 -10.51 -8.60
C TYR A 197 -18.03 -9.19 -7.85
N SER A 198 -16.83 -8.64 -7.78
CA SER A 198 -16.62 -7.28 -7.25
C SER A 198 -16.96 -6.26 -8.34
N ILE A 199 -18.05 -5.52 -8.14
CA ILE A 199 -18.59 -4.57 -9.12
C ILE A 199 -18.16 -3.13 -8.80
N GLY A 200 -18.08 -2.77 -7.53
CA GLY A 200 -17.73 -1.42 -7.10
C GLY A 200 -16.78 -1.45 -5.92
N LEU A 201 -15.82 -0.53 -5.90
CA LEU A 201 -14.90 -0.33 -4.78
C LEU A 201 -14.72 1.16 -4.54
N ALA A 202 -14.90 1.59 -3.30
CA ALA A 202 -14.62 2.94 -2.87
C ALA A 202 -13.68 2.93 -1.66
N SER A 203 -12.71 3.84 -1.59
CA SER A 203 -11.82 3.93 -0.43
C SER A 203 -11.08 5.25 -0.32
N SER A 204 -10.91 5.73 0.91
CA SER A 204 -10.10 6.92 1.24
C SER A 204 -8.60 6.63 1.37
N SER A 205 -8.16 5.39 1.20
CA SER A 205 -6.75 5.02 1.35
C SER A 205 -5.90 5.52 0.17
N ASN A 206 -4.67 5.95 0.45
CA ASN A 206 -3.71 6.36 -0.61
C ASN A 206 -3.43 5.21 -1.59
N TRP A 207 -3.36 3.96 -1.11
CA TRP A 207 -3.20 2.79 -1.97
C TRP A 207 -4.31 2.71 -3.02
N PHE A 208 -5.56 2.97 -2.62
CA PHE A 208 -6.68 2.99 -3.57
C PHE A 208 -6.48 4.09 -4.61
N LYS A 209 -6.16 5.33 -4.18
CA LYS A 209 -5.90 6.46 -5.08
C LYS A 209 -4.81 6.14 -6.12
N ASP A 210 -3.70 5.58 -5.65
CA ASP A 210 -2.55 5.25 -6.51
C ASP A 210 -2.84 4.09 -7.47
N LYS A 211 -3.63 3.10 -7.03
CA LYS A 211 -3.88 1.87 -7.80
C LYS A 211 -5.19 1.86 -8.56
N LYS A 212 -6.07 2.85 -8.36
CA LYS A 212 -7.42 2.96 -8.95
C LYS A 212 -7.41 2.62 -10.45
N HIS A 213 -6.47 3.19 -11.20
CA HIS A 213 -6.34 3.02 -12.66
C HIS A 213 -5.96 1.60 -13.12
N LEU A 214 -5.46 0.75 -12.22
CA LEU A 214 -5.08 -0.64 -12.50
C LEU A 214 -6.18 -1.63 -12.07
N MET A 215 -7.16 -1.18 -11.30
CA MET A 215 -8.19 -2.05 -10.74
C MET A 215 -9.20 -2.44 -11.81
N LYS A 216 -9.60 -3.72 -11.76
CA LYS A 216 -10.62 -4.32 -12.62
C LYS A 216 -11.51 -5.21 -11.77
N MET A 217 -12.66 -5.59 -12.33
CA MET A 217 -13.54 -6.58 -11.73
C MET A 217 -12.74 -7.85 -11.37
N CYS A 218 -13.07 -8.45 -10.23
CA CYS A 218 -12.47 -9.68 -9.75
C CYS A 218 -13.56 -10.64 -9.25
N THR A 219 -13.29 -11.94 -9.27
CA THR A 219 -14.19 -12.94 -8.67
C THR A 219 -13.77 -13.21 -7.25
N THR A 220 -14.72 -13.32 -6.33
CA THR A 220 -14.48 -13.68 -4.94
C THR A 220 -15.33 -14.90 -4.58
N VAL A 221 -14.72 -15.91 -4.00
CA VAL A 221 -15.41 -17.07 -3.44
C VAL A 221 -15.36 -16.98 -1.92
N ILE A 222 -16.53 -17.02 -1.29
CA ILE A 222 -16.69 -16.95 0.17
C ILE A 222 -17.14 -18.33 0.67
N THR A 223 -16.43 -18.87 1.64
CA THR A 223 -16.76 -20.16 2.27
C THR A 223 -16.72 -20.04 3.79
N VAL A 224 -17.49 -20.88 4.48
CA VAL A 224 -17.53 -20.92 5.95
C VAL A 224 -16.55 -22.00 6.43
N THR A 225 -15.72 -21.67 7.41
CA THR A 225 -14.82 -22.63 8.05
C THR A 225 -15.54 -23.42 9.14
N ALA A 226 -14.95 -24.53 9.62
CA ALA A 226 -15.50 -25.32 10.72
C ALA A 226 -15.76 -24.50 11.99
N ASP A 227 -14.92 -23.50 12.26
CA ASP A 227 -15.06 -22.60 13.41
C ASP A 227 -16.07 -21.46 13.18
N GLY A 228 -16.72 -21.41 12.01
CA GLY A 228 -17.70 -20.40 11.63
C GLY A 228 -17.09 -19.09 11.14
N ASN A 229 -15.79 -19.06 10.82
CA ASN A 229 -15.15 -17.90 10.17
C ASN A 229 -15.44 -17.92 8.66
N LEU A 230 -15.10 -16.83 7.96
CA LEU A 230 -15.22 -16.78 6.50
C LEU A 230 -13.84 -16.82 5.85
N GLU A 231 -13.62 -17.80 4.98
CA GLU A 231 -12.49 -17.81 4.06
C GLU A 231 -12.89 -17.14 2.75
N VAL A 232 -12.20 -16.05 2.42
CA VAL A 232 -12.51 -15.18 1.28
C VAL A 232 -11.36 -15.24 0.28
N ASN A 233 -11.63 -15.86 -0.86
CA ASN A 233 -10.67 -16.09 -1.92
C ASN A 233 -10.99 -15.24 -3.15
N SER A 234 -10.26 -14.15 -3.33
CA SER A 234 -10.42 -13.23 -4.47
C SER A 234 -9.40 -13.53 -5.56
N THR A 235 -9.85 -13.60 -6.82
CA THR A 235 -9.02 -13.77 -8.01
C THR A 235 -9.16 -12.55 -8.91
N TYR A 236 -8.06 -11.84 -9.16
CA TYR A 236 -8.06 -10.60 -9.95
C TYR A 236 -7.02 -10.65 -11.08
N PRO A 237 -7.29 -9.95 -12.20
CA PRO A 237 -6.33 -9.85 -13.29
C PRO A 237 -5.22 -8.85 -12.95
N LYS A 238 -3.97 -9.24 -13.18
CA LYS A 238 -2.79 -8.36 -13.10
C LYS A 238 -1.98 -8.51 -14.38
N GLY A 239 -2.17 -7.57 -15.30
CA GLY A 239 -1.65 -7.69 -16.67
C GLY A 239 -2.31 -8.85 -17.43
N ASP A 240 -1.52 -9.89 -17.74
CA ASP A 240 -1.97 -11.10 -18.44
C ASP A 240 -2.10 -12.32 -17.51
N GLN A 241 -1.80 -12.16 -16.22
CA GLN A 241 -1.88 -13.23 -15.23
C GLN A 241 -3.09 -13.05 -14.30
N CYS A 242 -3.52 -14.15 -13.70
CA CYS A 242 -4.53 -14.18 -12.66
C CYS A 242 -3.86 -14.40 -11.30
N GLU A 243 -4.04 -13.46 -10.40
CA GLU A 243 -3.53 -13.57 -9.03
C GLU A 243 -4.65 -13.87 -8.06
N LYS A 244 -4.34 -14.66 -7.04
CA LYS A 244 -5.27 -15.04 -5.96
C LYS A 244 -4.83 -14.40 -4.65
N LYS A 245 -5.80 -13.87 -3.93
CA LYS A 245 -5.63 -13.35 -2.56
C LYS A 245 -6.62 -14.05 -1.65
N ASN A 246 -6.08 -14.78 -0.68
CA ASN A 246 -6.84 -15.39 0.40
C ASN A 246 -6.86 -14.43 1.60
N SER A 247 -8.03 -14.25 2.21
CA SER A 247 -8.20 -13.56 3.48
C SER A 247 -9.14 -14.36 4.39
N LEU A 248 -8.71 -14.60 5.63
CA LEU A 248 -9.53 -15.25 6.66
C LEU A 248 -10.19 -14.18 7.55
N TYR A 249 -11.50 -14.04 7.45
CA TYR A 249 -12.31 -13.12 8.23
C TYR A 249 -12.84 -13.83 9.48
N ILE A 250 -12.40 -13.36 10.64
CA ILE A 250 -12.73 -13.93 11.94
C ILE A 250 -14.08 -13.38 12.40
N LYS A 251 -15.01 -14.27 12.74
CA LYS A 251 -16.34 -13.88 13.24
C LYS A 251 -16.23 -13.09 14.55
N THR A 252 -17.16 -12.17 14.76
CA THR A 252 -17.32 -11.46 16.04
C THR A 252 -18.59 -11.93 16.75
N GLU A 253 -18.87 -11.39 17.94
CA GLU A 253 -20.14 -11.66 18.65
C GLU A 253 -21.36 -11.14 17.89
N GLN A 254 -21.19 -10.14 17.02
CA GLN A 254 -22.26 -9.58 16.21
C GLN A 254 -22.32 -10.26 14.82
N PRO A 255 -23.41 -10.97 14.47
CA PRO A 255 -23.58 -11.55 13.15
C PRO A 255 -23.49 -10.50 12.04
N GLY A 256 -22.76 -10.79 10.97
CA GLY A 256 -22.53 -9.86 9.87
C GLY A 256 -21.37 -8.89 10.10
N ARG A 257 -20.73 -8.93 11.27
CA ARG A 257 -19.48 -8.22 11.59
C ARG A 257 -18.32 -9.21 11.76
N PHE A 258 -17.23 -8.93 11.07
CA PHE A 258 -16.02 -9.74 11.02
C PHE A 258 -14.79 -8.88 11.28
N SER A 259 -13.71 -9.52 11.71
CA SER A 259 -12.41 -8.89 11.88
C SER A 259 -11.36 -9.58 11.01
N TYR A 260 -10.41 -8.79 10.49
CA TYR A 260 -9.27 -9.32 9.78
C TYR A 260 -8.02 -8.51 10.15
N THR A 261 -6.91 -9.19 10.38
CA THR A 261 -5.61 -8.53 10.56
C THR A 261 -4.73 -8.92 9.39
N SER A 262 -4.30 -7.94 8.61
CA SER A 262 -3.43 -8.19 7.46
C SER A 262 -2.07 -8.72 7.93
N PRO A 263 -1.68 -9.97 7.62
CA PRO A 263 -0.36 -10.50 8.00
C PRO A 263 0.76 -9.76 7.26
N ARG A 264 0.42 -9.29 6.06
CA ARG A 264 1.17 -8.28 5.32
C ARG A 264 1.12 -7.00 6.16
N TRP A 265 0.13 -6.14 6.05
CA TRP A 265 0.28 -4.76 6.52
C TRP A 265 0.21 -4.49 8.03
N GLY A 266 -0.11 -5.49 8.86
CA GLY A 266 -0.43 -5.30 10.28
C GLY A 266 -1.68 -4.44 10.52
N SER A 267 -2.40 -4.09 9.46
CA SER A 267 -3.62 -3.32 9.51
C SER A 267 -4.76 -4.17 10.06
N LYS A 268 -5.58 -3.57 10.93
CA LYS A 268 -6.78 -4.20 11.48
C LYS A 268 -7.99 -3.73 10.69
N HIS A 269 -8.85 -4.66 10.30
CA HIS A 269 -10.01 -4.42 9.45
C HIS A 269 -11.23 -4.84 10.26
N ASP A 270 -12.14 -3.90 10.47
CA ASP A 270 -13.47 -4.15 11.00
C ASP A 270 -14.45 -4.14 9.82
N ILE A 271 -14.95 -5.32 9.48
CA ILE A 271 -15.68 -5.60 8.24
C ILE A 271 -17.15 -5.83 8.61
N ARG A 272 -18.06 -5.12 7.94
CA ARG A 272 -19.50 -5.22 8.15
C ARG A 272 -20.22 -5.46 6.85
N VAL A 273 -21.04 -6.50 6.82
CA VAL A 273 -22.04 -6.66 5.77
C VAL A 273 -23.18 -5.72 6.10
N VAL A 274 -23.26 -4.63 5.34
CA VAL A 274 -24.20 -3.53 5.59
C VAL A 274 -25.59 -3.90 5.09
N GLU A 275 -25.64 -4.43 3.87
CA GLU A 275 -26.89 -4.66 3.14
C GLU A 275 -26.69 -5.83 2.18
N THR A 276 -27.59 -6.82 2.18
CA THR A 276 -27.57 -7.88 1.16
C THR A 276 -28.93 -8.56 1.08
N ASN A 277 -29.32 -8.93 -0.14
CA ASN A 277 -30.42 -9.86 -0.39
C ASN A 277 -29.93 -11.28 -0.72
N TYR A 278 -28.64 -11.56 -0.55
CA TYR A 278 -27.94 -12.83 -0.75
C TYR A 278 -27.87 -13.35 -2.20
N ASP A 279 -28.91 -13.09 -2.99
CA ASP A 279 -29.09 -13.67 -4.33
C ASP A 279 -28.69 -12.72 -5.47
N GLU A 280 -28.53 -11.43 -5.20
CA GLU A 280 -28.23 -10.43 -6.23
C GLU A 280 -26.98 -9.61 -5.88
N TYR A 281 -26.91 -9.02 -4.68
CA TYR A 281 -25.82 -8.13 -4.27
C TYR A 281 -25.50 -8.20 -2.78
N ALA A 282 -24.31 -7.73 -2.43
CA ALA A 282 -23.94 -7.44 -1.05
C ALA A 282 -23.08 -6.18 -0.98
N LEU A 283 -23.41 -5.29 -0.05
CA LEU A 283 -22.68 -4.08 0.25
C LEU A 283 -21.89 -4.29 1.56
N VAL A 284 -20.57 -4.18 1.47
CA VAL A 284 -19.66 -4.46 2.58
C VAL A 284 -18.85 -3.22 2.88
N ALA A 285 -18.92 -2.73 4.12
CA ALA A 285 -18.12 -1.62 4.60
C ALA A 285 -17.00 -2.14 5.49
N THR A 286 -15.82 -1.52 5.39
CA THR A 286 -14.66 -1.89 6.19
C THR A 286 -13.99 -0.63 6.74
N ARG A 287 -13.85 -0.56 8.07
CA ARG A 287 -12.91 0.39 8.69
C ARG A 287 -11.56 -0.28 8.82
N ILE A 288 -10.54 0.35 8.24
CA ILE A 288 -9.16 -0.13 8.27
C ILE A 288 -8.37 0.78 9.19
N SER A 289 -7.81 0.20 10.26
CA SER A 289 -6.98 0.90 11.24
C SER A 289 -5.52 0.50 11.08
N LYS A 290 -4.64 1.50 10.95
CA LYS A 290 -3.18 1.38 10.87
C LYS A 290 -2.55 2.26 11.95
N SER A 291 -1.25 2.12 12.19
CA SER A 291 -0.51 3.02 13.10
C SER A 291 -0.50 4.48 12.62
N THR A 292 -0.71 4.70 11.32
CA THR A 292 -0.65 6.01 10.66
C THR A 292 -2.01 6.67 10.48
N GLY A 293 -3.10 5.99 10.84
CA GLY A 293 -4.45 6.52 10.76
C GLY A 293 -5.48 5.46 10.40
N THR A 294 -6.69 5.93 10.14
CA THR A 294 -7.82 5.10 9.71
C THR A 294 -8.21 5.42 8.27
N SER A 295 -8.69 4.42 7.54
CA SER A 295 -9.28 4.60 6.21
C SER A 295 -10.55 3.79 6.08
N THR A 296 -11.48 4.28 5.27
CA THR A 296 -12.74 3.61 4.99
C THR A 296 -12.65 2.92 3.63
N MET A 297 -13.30 1.76 3.51
CA MET A 297 -13.47 1.04 2.26
C MET A 297 -14.90 0.53 2.16
N VAL A 298 -15.53 0.67 1.00
CA VAL A 298 -16.84 0.10 0.68
C VAL A 298 -16.70 -0.75 -0.58
N LEU A 299 -17.18 -1.98 -0.53
CA LEU A 299 -17.12 -2.95 -1.61
C LEU A 299 -18.54 -3.41 -1.96
N LEU A 300 -18.86 -3.38 -3.25
CA LEU A 300 -20.10 -3.88 -3.81
C LEU A 300 -19.84 -5.20 -4.53
N TYR A 301 -20.45 -6.25 -4.01
CA TYR A 301 -20.50 -7.56 -4.64
C TYR A 301 -21.81 -7.76 -5.42
N SER A 302 -21.75 -8.52 -6.50
CA SER A 302 -22.92 -9.03 -7.23
C SER A 302 -22.78 -10.52 -7.55
N ARG A 303 -23.89 -11.25 -7.65
CA ARG A 303 -23.90 -12.63 -8.15
C ARG A 303 -23.64 -12.72 -9.66
N THR A 304 -23.83 -11.63 -10.39
CA THR A 304 -23.61 -11.51 -11.84
C THR A 304 -22.55 -10.44 -12.16
N LYS A 305 -22.04 -10.43 -13.40
CA LYS A 305 -21.06 -9.42 -13.85
C LYS A 305 -21.68 -8.03 -14.06
N GLU A 306 -23.00 -7.98 -14.15
CA GLU A 306 -23.80 -6.78 -14.33
C GLU A 306 -24.77 -6.65 -13.17
N LEU A 307 -25.03 -5.41 -12.78
CA LEU A 307 -25.93 -5.07 -11.69
C LEU A 307 -26.76 -3.86 -12.11
N SER A 308 -28.00 -3.77 -11.62
CA SER A 308 -28.91 -2.71 -12.03
C SER A 308 -28.38 -1.31 -11.63
N PRO A 309 -28.73 -0.25 -12.38
CA PRO A 309 -28.33 1.11 -12.06
C PRO A 309 -28.74 1.54 -10.64
N GLU A 310 -29.91 1.11 -10.17
CA GLU A 310 -30.41 1.38 -8.81
C GLU A 310 -29.43 0.89 -7.73
N ARG A 311 -28.86 -0.31 -7.91
CA ARG A 311 -27.89 -0.87 -6.96
C ARG A 311 -26.54 -0.17 -7.03
N LEU A 312 -26.10 0.27 -8.22
CA LEU A 312 -24.89 1.07 -8.38
C LEU A 312 -25.05 2.45 -7.72
N GLU A 313 -26.22 3.06 -7.86
CA GLU A 313 -26.58 4.32 -7.21
C GLU A 313 -26.60 4.14 -5.70
N ARG A 314 -27.22 3.08 -5.19
CA ARG A 314 -27.21 2.74 -3.75
C ARG A 314 -25.80 2.60 -3.19
N PHE A 315 -24.90 1.92 -3.89
CA PHE A 315 -23.48 1.83 -3.53
C PHE A 315 -22.79 3.19 -3.49
N THR A 316 -23.04 4.04 -4.50
CA THR A 316 -22.46 5.38 -4.58
C THR A 316 -22.95 6.26 -3.44
N GLN A 317 -24.25 6.26 -3.19
CA GLN A 317 -24.89 7.01 -2.11
C GLN A 317 -24.37 6.58 -0.74
N PHE A 318 -24.31 5.27 -0.48
CA PHE A 318 -23.75 4.77 0.78
C PHE A 318 -22.26 5.11 0.92
N SER A 319 -21.47 5.05 -0.15
CA SER A 319 -20.06 5.45 -0.10
C SER A 319 -19.89 6.91 0.33
N LYS A 320 -20.77 7.81 -0.15
CA LYS A 320 -20.80 9.23 0.26
C LYS A 320 -21.25 9.41 1.71
N GLU A 321 -22.22 8.64 2.18
CA GLU A 321 -22.63 8.61 3.60
C GLU A 321 -21.46 8.20 4.51
N GLN A 322 -20.54 7.38 4.01
CA GLN A 322 -19.31 7.00 4.70
C GLN A 322 -18.16 8.03 4.55
N GLY A 323 -18.45 9.21 3.98
CA GLY A 323 -17.50 10.31 3.83
C GLY A 323 -16.54 10.19 2.64
N LEU A 324 -16.81 9.28 1.69
CA LEU A 324 -15.98 9.12 0.49
C LEU A 324 -16.42 10.09 -0.61
N THR A 325 -15.45 10.67 -1.33
CA THR A 325 -15.72 11.56 -2.46
C THR A 325 -15.96 10.79 -3.76
N ASP A 326 -16.48 11.45 -4.80
CA ASP A 326 -16.67 10.83 -6.13
C ASP A 326 -15.35 10.29 -6.72
N GLU A 327 -14.23 10.97 -6.45
CA GLU A 327 -12.89 10.53 -6.86
C GLU A 327 -12.42 9.28 -6.10
N GLU A 328 -12.99 9.01 -4.93
CA GLU A 328 -12.70 7.84 -4.10
C GLU A 328 -13.63 6.67 -4.40
N ILE A 329 -14.54 6.80 -5.39
CA ILE A 329 -15.45 5.75 -5.83
C ILE A 329 -15.03 5.24 -7.22
N LEU A 330 -15.06 3.91 -7.41
CA LEU A 330 -14.79 3.24 -8.68
C LEU A 330 -15.84 2.17 -8.94
N ILE A 331 -16.58 2.29 -10.04
CA ILE A 331 -17.23 1.14 -10.66
C ILE A 331 -16.15 0.38 -11.44
N LEU A 332 -15.91 -0.86 -11.06
CA LEU A 332 -14.79 -1.64 -11.55
C LEU A 332 -14.99 -1.98 -13.04
N PRO A 333 -14.02 -1.67 -13.91
CA PRO A 333 -14.11 -2.05 -15.31
C PRO A 333 -14.29 -3.56 -15.48
N GLN A 334 -15.27 -3.93 -16.30
CA GLN A 334 -15.51 -5.32 -16.65
C GLN A 334 -14.33 -5.93 -17.41
N THR A 335 -14.17 -7.24 -17.30
CA THR A 335 -13.14 -8.02 -17.98
C THR A 335 -13.52 -9.48 -17.98
N ASP A 336 -13.12 -10.21 -19.03
CA ASP A 336 -13.28 -11.67 -19.08
C ASP A 336 -12.06 -12.43 -18.57
N LYS A 337 -10.94 -11.72 -18.31
CA LYS A 337 -9.74 -12.34 -17.73
C LYS A 337 -10.03 -12.80 -16.31
N CYS A 338 -9.62 -14.02 -15.98
CA CYS A 338 -9.72 -14.58 -14.63
C CYS A 338 -11.16 -14.78 -14.12
N MET A 339 -12.12 -14.90 -15.04
CA MET A 339 -13.55 -15.10 -14.73
C MET A 339 -14.00 -16.56 -14.87
N ALA A 340 -13.10 -17.46 -15.27
CA ALA A 340 -13.40 -18.89 -15.39
C ALA A 340 -13.56 -19.54 -14.02
N GLU A 341 -14.43 -20.55 -13.94
CA GLU A 341 -14.56 -21.36 -12.74
C GLU A 341 -13.24 -22.10 -12.48
N ALA A 342 -12.83 -22.19 -11.21
CA ALA A 342 -11.93 -23.28 -10.84
C ALA A 342 -12.73 -24.57 -11.06
N ALA A 343 -12.36 -25.30 -12.12
CA ALA A 343 -12.90 -26.61 -12.44
C ALA A 343 -12.61 -27.63 -11.32
#